data_AF-A0A5J4V0T0-F1
#
_entry.id   AF-A0A5J4V0T0-F1
#
_cell.length_a   1.000
_cell.length_b   1.000
_cell.length_c   1.000
_cell.angle_alpha   90.00
_cell.angle_beta   90.00
_cell.angle_gamma   90.00
#
_symmetry.space_group_name_H-M   'P 1'
#
loop_
_entity.id
_entity.type
_entity.pdbx_description
1 polymer ?
#
loop_
_entity_poly.entity_id
_entity_poly.type
_entity_poly.pdbx_seq_one_letter_code
_entity_poly.pdbx_strand_id
1 'polypeptide(L)'
;MYDLLLYLAYPVGSTIAIISKDPEDIEFIDIDGQQKRIVKKKDDYDAISVSQVLYDGIWQLETMFQVEEDEDSVHFAAVGIVQDSYDIPSEAVHNLQPPYSGGVNNKEQDTYGNSSFKENQSLRLEFDSDKGTLVLFIDDVQQPVYISGIKEKVQFIICMHYVGSSCLIRSLKKLLEQTYIHVDGEKAVDW
;
A
#
# COMPACT_ATOMS: atom_id res chain seq x y z
N MET A 1 1.93 9.27 -35.40
CA MET A 1 0.63 9.87 -35.07
C MET A 1 0.57 9.83 -33.56
N TYR A 2 0.80 10.97 -32.91
CA TYR A 2 0.95 11.04 -31.45
C TYR A 2 -0.41 10.81 -30.82
N ASP A 3 -0.55 9.74 -30.04
CA ASP A 3 -1.79 9.44 -29.33
C ASP A 3 -1.89 10.36 -28.11
N LEU A 4 -3.02 11.04 -28.03
CA LEU A 4 -3.24 12.18 -27.17
C LEU A 4 -3.70 11.67 -25.80
N LEU A 5 -2.78 11.55 -24.83
CA LEU A 5 -3.12 11.32 -23.43
C LEU A 5 -4.01 12.48 -22.95
N LEU A 6 -5.28 12.17 -22.68
CA LEU A 6 -6.29 13.12 -22.23
C LEU A 6 -6.04 13.47 -20.75
N TYR A 7 -5.35 14.58 -20.49
CA TYR A 7 -5.28 15.18 -19.16
C TYR A 7 -6.58 15.97 -18.89
N LEU A 8 -7.48 15.42 -18.08
CA LEU A 8 -8.55 16.19 -17.45
C LEU A 8 -8.03 16.73 -16.12
N ALA A 9 -7.77 18.04 -16.07
CA ALA A 9 -7.49 18.76 -14.82
C ALA A 9 -8.83 19.16 -14.16
N TYR A 10 -9.12 18.59 -12.98
CA TYR A 10 -10.19 19.04 -12.07
C TYR A 10 -9.59 19.79 -10.86
N PRO A 11 -10.20 20.90 -10.37
CA PRO A 11 -9.55 21.76 -9.38
C PRO A 11 -9.86 21.40 -7.91
N VAL A 12 -8.80 21.44 -7.09
CA VAL A 12 -8.72 21.63 -5.62
C VAL A 12 -9.46 20.64 -4.72
N GLY A 13 -8.90 19.44 -4.71
CA GLY A 13 -8.81 18.50 -3.59
C GLY A 13 -7.69 17.55 -4.05
N SER A 14 -6.69 17.25 -3.23
CA SER A 14 -5.60 16.37 -3.67
C SER A 14 -6.18 14.96 -3.90
N THR A 15 -6.69 14.70 -5.09
CA THR A 15 -7.18 13.38 -5.48
C THR A 15 -5.99 12.45 -5.42
N ILE A 16 -6.08 11.42 -4.59
CA ILE A 16 -5.07 10.35 -4.52
C ILE A 16 -4.96 9.78 -5.93
N ALA A 17 -3.84 9.98 -6.61
CA ALA A 17 -3.63 9.46 -7.95
C ALA A 17 -3.16 8.00 -7.86
N ILE A 18 -3.68 7.14 -8.74
CA ILE A 18 -3.39 5.72 -8.76
C ILE A 18 -2.92 5.31 -10.15
N ILE A 19 -1.95 4.40 -10.20
CA ILE A 19 -1.46 3.74 -11.41
C ILE A 19 -1.70 2.24 -11.26
N SER A 20 -2.32 1.64 -12.28
CA SER A 20 -2.44 0.19 -12.43
C SER A 20 -2.02 -0.23 -13.83
N LYS A 21 -1.46 -1.43 -13.94
CA LYS A 21 -1.09 -2.05 -15.23
C LYS A 21 -2.25 -2.77 -15.90
N ASP A 22 -3.22 -3.26 -15.14
CA ASP A 22 -4.51 -3.75 -15.67
C ASP A 22 -5.64 -2.84 -15.17
N PRO A 23 -5.89 -1.70 -15.82
CA PRO A 23 -7.00 -0.82 -15.46
C PRO A 23 -8.38 -1.46 -15.70
N GLU A 24 -8.48 -2.56 -16.45
CA GLU A 24 -9.76 -3.25 -16.67
C GLU A 24 -10.12 -4.17 -15.50
N ASP A 25 -9.14 -4.60 -14.70
CA ASP A 25 -9.35 -5.43 -13.50
C ASP A 25 -9.79 -4.61 -12.27
N ILE A 26 -9.77 -3.28 -12.36
CA ILE A 26 -10.09 -2.44 -11.20
C ILE A 26 -11.19 -1.43 -11.50
N GLU A 27 -11.98 -1.14 -10.47
CA GLU A 27 -12.84 0.02 -10.40
C GLU A 27 -12.27 1.02 -9.40
N PHE A 28 -12.31 2.30 -9.76
CA PHE A 28 -12.01 3.39 -8.85
C PHE A 28 -13.26 4.19 -8.56
N ILE A 29 -13.52 4.40 -7.28
CA ILE A 29 -14.62 5.22 -6.80
C ILE A 29 -14.02 6.32 -5.93
N ASP A 30 -14.09 7.56 -6.40
CA ASP A 30 -13.75 8.73 -5.60
C ASP A 30 -14.88 9.03 -4.61
N ILE A 31 -14.51 9.16 -3.32
CA ILE A 31 -15.46 9.40 -2.23
C ILE A 31 -15.14 10.78 -1.65
N ASP A 32 -16.09 11.70 -1.80
CA ASP A 32 -16.03 13.08 -1.32
C ASP A 32 -14.77 13.87 -1.74
N GLY A 33 -14.10 13.44 -2.81
CA GLY A 33 -12.87 14.05 -3.34
C GLY A 33 -11.63 13.92 -2.44
N GLN A 34 -11.69 13.10 -1.39
CA GLN A 34 -10.59 12.90 -0.43
C GLN A 34 -10.15 11.45 -0.33
N GLN A 35 -11.11 10.54 -0.37
CA GLN A 35 -10.88 9.11 -0.25
C GLN A 35 -11.03 8.45 -1.62
N LYS A 36 -10.40 7.28 -1.76
CA LYS A 36 -10.54 6.47 -2.96
C LYS A 36 -10.78 5.03 -2.58
N ARG A 37 -11.84 4.44 -3.13
CA ARG A 37 -12.06 3.00 -3.08
C ARG A 37 -11.61 2.36 -4.38
N ILE A 38 -10.89 1.26 -4.24
CA ILE A 38 -10.44 0.36 -5.30
C ILE A 38 -11.26 -0.92 -5.16
N VAL A 39 -11.85 -1.41 -6.24
CA VAL A 39 -12.61 -2.68 -6.25
C VAL A 39 -12.04 -3.59 -7.34
N LYS A 40 -11.78 -4.86 -7.00
CA LYS A 40 -11.26 -5.88 -7.93
C LYS A 40 -12.38 -6.51 -8.77
N LYS A 41 -12.10 -6.74 -10.05
CA LYS A 41 -13.07 -7.26 -11.04
C LYS A 41 -12.76 -8.66 -11.55
N LYS A 42 -11.54 -9.15 -11.36
CA LYS A 42 -11.09 -10.49 -11.75
C LYS A 42 -10.30 -11.11 -10.59
N ASP A 43 -10.26 -12.44 -10.59
CA ASP A 43 -9.37 -13.23 -9.72
C ASP A 43 -7.99 -13.31 -10.35
N ASP A 44 -7.17 -12.30 -10.07
CA ASP A 44 -5.75 -12.24 -10.41
C ASP A 44 -5.05 -11.22 -9.53
N TYR A 45 -3.74 -11.33 -9.41
CA TYR A 45 -2.95 -10.42 -8.62
C TYR A 45 -2.73 -9.08 -9.33
N ASP A 46 -3.14 -7.98 -8.69
CA ASP A 46 -2.84 -6.62 -9.11
C ASP A 46 -1.96 -5.90 -8.08
N ALA A 47 -0.88 -5.31 -8.57
CA ALA A 47 -0.11 -4.32 -7.84
C ALA A 47 -0.51 -2.92 -8.30
N ILE A 48 -0.97 -2.12 -7.36
CA ILE A 48 -1.57 -0.82 -7.59
C ILE A 48 -0.70 0.22 -6.90
N SER A 49 -0.09 1.12 -7.68
CA SER A 49 0.78 2.17 -7.14
C SER A 49 -0.01 3.44 -6.84
N VAL A 50 0.25 4.03 -5.67
CA VAL A 50 -0.16 5.40 -5.36
C VAL A 50 0.86 6.35 -5.98
N SER A 51 0.46 7.16 -6.95
CA SER A 51 1.37 7.90 -7.84
C SER A 51 2.24 8.96 -7.16
N GLN A 52 2.01 9.23 -5.88
CA GLN A 52 2.83 10.16 -5.10
C GLN A 52 4.23 9.57 -4.87
N VAL A 53 5.23 10.18 -5.49
CA VAL A 53 6.64 9.85 -5.26
C VAL A 53 7.09 10.38 -3.91
N LEU A 54 7.64 9.50 -3.08
CA LEU A 54 8.12 9.77 -1.73
C LEU A 54 9.65 9.85 -1.75
N TYR A 55 10.19 11.03 -1.47
CA TYR A 55 11.64 11.26 -1.43
C TYR A 55 12.07 12.28 -0.37
N ASP A 56 11.11 12.92 0.28
CA ASP A 56 11.36 13.99 1.26
C ASP A 56 10.25 14.04 2.31
N GLY A 57 10.69 14.01 3.56
CA GLY A 57 9.88 14.05 4.77
C GLY A 57 9.17 12.74 5.09
N ILE A 58 8.22 12.86 6.01
CA ILE A 58 7.50 11.72 6.57
C ILE A 58 6.13 11.63 5.89
N TRP A 59 5.80 10.46 5.37
CA TRP A 59 4.57 10.22 4.63
C TRP A 59 3.76 9.09 5.26
N GLN A 60 2.45 9.27 5.24
CA GLN A 60 1.51 8.33 5.80
C GLN A 60 0.45 7.94 4.77
N LEU A 61 0.28 6.64 4.56
CA LEU A 61 -0.84 6.05 3.84
C LEU A 61 -1.72 5.30 4.82
N GLU A 62 -3.02 5.57 4.82
CA GLU A 62 -4.01 4.82 5.61
C GLU A 62 -5.00 4.11 4.68
N THR A 63 -5.16 2.81 4.88
CA THR A 63 -6.01 1.94 4.07
C THR A 63 -6.88 1.01 4.92
N MET A 64 -7.90 0.43 4.32
CA MET A 64 -8.77 -0.56 4.93
C MET A 64 -9.26 -1.53 3.86
N PHE A 65 -9.13 -2.83 4.07
CA PHE A 65 -9.61 -3.87 3.16
C PHE A 65 -10.98 -4.41 3.57
N GLN A 66 -11.83 -4.72 2.59
CA GLN A 66 -13.19 -5.26 2.76
C GLN A 66 -13.49 -6.30 1.66
N VAL A 67 -14.30 -7.31 1.94
CA VAL A 67 -14.83 -8.26 0.94
C VAL A 67 -16.36 -8.23 0.99
N GLU A 68 -17.02 -8.36 -0.17
CA GLU A 68 -18.50 -8.35 -0.24
C GLU A 68 -19.14 -9.72 0.11
N GLU A 69 -18.42 -10.84 0.02
CA GLU A 69 -18.94 -12.19 0.30
C GLU A 69 -17.97 -13.05 1.15
N ASP A 70 -18.57 -13.72 2.15
CA ASP A 70 -18.01 -14.65 3.16
C ASP A 70 -16.92 -14.12 4.11
N GLU A 71 -17.28 -14.05 5.41
CA GLU A 71 -16.40 -13.75 6.56
C GLU A 71 -15.19 -14.70 6.69
N ASP A 72 -15.19 -15.81 5.93
CA ASP A 72 -14.16 -16.85 5.92
C ASP A 72 -13.14 -16.69 4.75
N SER A 73 -13.29 -15.66 3.91
CA SER A 73 -12.43 -15.39 2.75
C SER A 73 -11.05 -14.89 3.18
N VAL A 74 -10.05 -15.76 3.05
CA VAL A 74 -8.62 -15.48 3.26
C VAL A 74 -8.17 -14.23 2.46
N HIS A 75 -7.74 -13.14 3.08
CA HIS A 75 -7.31 -11.96 2.31
C HIS A 75 -5.97 -12.19 1.60
N PHE A 76 -5.96 -12.20 0.27
CA PHE A 76 -4.75 -11.97 -0.53
C PHE A 76 -4.62 -10.45 -0.77
N ALA A 77 -4.27 -9.72 0.29
CA ALA A 77 -4.08 -8.27 0.25
C ALA A 77 -2.83 -7.81 1.01
N ALA A 78 -2.05 -6.89 0.42
CA ALA A 78 -0.86 -6.31 1.04
C ALA A 78 -0.82 -4.79 0.86
N VAL A 79 -0.08 -4.13 1.74
CA VAL A 79 0.38 -2.75 1.56
C VAL A 79 1.89 -2.71 1.69
N GLY A 80 2.55 -1.86 0.92
CA GLY A 80 4.00 -1.73 0.97
C GLY A 80 4.52 -0.52 0.22
N ILE A 81 5.79 -0.60 -0.15
CA ILE A 81 6.45 0.38 -1.00
C ILE A 81 7.21 -0.31 -2.13
N VAL A 82 7.44 0.43 -3.20
CA VAL A 82 8.29 0.02 -4.32
C VAL A 82 9.24 1.17 -4.66
N GLN A 83 10.43 0.86 -5.16
CA GLN A 83 11.30 1.89 -5.74
C GLN A 83 10.59 2.58 -6.92
N ASP A 84 10.61 3.91 -6.96
CA ASP A 84 9.91 4.72 -7.97
C ASP A 84 10.32 4.38 -9.42
N SER A 85 11.59 4.00 -9.62
CA SER A 85 12.12 3.60 -10.92
C SER A 85 11.84 2.13 -11.28
N TYR A 86 11.29 1.34 -10.36
CA TYR A 86 11.04 -0.07 -10.58
C TYR A 86 9.68 -0.26 -11.24
N ASP A 87 9.70 -0.83 -12.44
CA ASP A 87 8.49 -1.15 -13.18
C ASP A 87 7.96 -2.51 -12.72
N ILE A 88 6.91 -2.53 -11.89
CA ILE A 88 6.38 -3.77 -11.29
C ILE A 88 5.87 -4.71 -12.38
N PRO A 89 6.52 -5.85 -12.67
CA PRO A 89 6.03 -6.79 -13.69
C PRO A 89 4.67 -7.37 -13.27
N SER A 90 3.77 -7.61 -14.22
CA SER A 90 2.48 -8.27 -13.92
C SER A 90 2.68 -9.64 -13.25
N GLU A 91 3.69 -10.40 -13.69
CA GLU A 91 4.03 -11.71 -13.12
C GLU A 91 4.68 -11.62 -11.73
N ALA A 92 5.30 -10.49 -11.38
CA ALA A 92 5.95 -10.31 -10.08
C ALA A 92 4.94 -10.13 -8.95
N VAL A 93 3.69 -9.79 -9.25
CA VAL A 93 2.64 -9.65 -8.24
C VAL A 93 2.32 -11.02 -7.60
N HIS A 94 2.52 -12.12 -8.33
CA HIS A 94 2.46 -13.48 -7.77
C HIS A 94 3.57 -13.78 -6.75
N ASN A 95 4.69 -13.05 -6.80
CA ASN A 95 5.81 -13.17 -5.86
C ASN A 95 5.73 -12.12 -4.73
N LEU A 96 4.95 -11.04 -4.92
CA LEU A 96 4.55 -10.08 -3.89
C LEU A 96 3.41 -10.65 -3.03
N GLN A 97 3.45 -11.95 -2.73
CA GLN A 97 2.43 -12.58 -1.90
C GLN A 97 2.40 -11.85 -0.56
N PRO A 98 1.25 -11.30 -0.15
CA PRO A 98 1.09 -10.77 1.18
C PRO A 98 1.43 -11.89 2.16
N PRO A 99 2.39 -11.70 3.07
CA PRO A 99 2.61 -12.69 4.09
C PRO A 99 1.37 -12.75 4.99
N TYR A 100 0.65 -13.87 4.87
CA TYR A 100 -0.56 -14.28 5.59
C TYR A 100 -0.55 -14.11 7.12
N SER A 101 0.60 -13.83 7.68
CA SER A 101 0.96 -14.08 9.07
C SER A 101 1.65 -12.87 9.71
N GLY A 102 1.37 -11.66 9.22
CA GLY A 102 2.05 -10.44 9.66
C GLY A 102 3.55 -10.53 9.37
N GLY A 103 3.89 -11.06 8.20
CA GLY A 103 5.26 -10.98 7.72
C GLY A 103 5.55 -9.63 7.08
N VAL A 104 6.82 -9.35 6.89
CA VAL A 104 7.31 -8.33 5.96
C VAL A 104 8.09 -9.09 4.91
N ASN A 105 7.63 -9.03 3.65
CA ASN A 105 8.33 -9.61 2.51
C ASN A 105 9.25 -8.56 1.88
N ASN A 106 10.53 -8.88 1.76
CA ASN A 106 11.48 -8.12 0.95
C ASN A 106 12.21 -9.09 0.02
N LYS A 107 12.09 -8.89 -1.30
CA LYS A 107 12.80 -9.68 -2.32
C LYS A 107 12.71 -11.19 -2.06
N GLU A 108 11.49 -11.69 -1.85
CA GLU A 108 11.17 -13.12 -1.61
C GLU A 108 11.64 -13.66 -0.25
N GLN A 109 12.05 -12.80 0.68
CA GLN A 109 12.37 -13.18 2.06
C GLN A 109 11.31 -12.66 3.03
N ASP A 110 10.69 -13.58 3.75
CA ASP A 110 9.69 -13.25 4.77
C ASP A 110 10.32 -13.12 6.16
N THR A 111 10.06 -11.99 6.81
CA THR A 111 10.35 -11.80 8.24
C THR A 111 9.05 -11.72 9.02
N TYR A 112 8.85 -12.67 9.94
CA TYR A 112 7.64 -12.74 10.78
C TYR A 112 7.81 -12.00 12.12
N GLY A 113 6.69 -11.44 12.60
CA GLY A 113 6.60 -10.82 13.91
C GLY A 113 5.46 -9.82 14.07
N ASN A 114 4.85 -9.37 12.97
CA ASN A 114 3.65 -8.54 13.04
C ASN A 114 2.42 -9.41 13.25
N SER A 115 1.32 -8.79 13.67
CA SER A 115 0.02 -9.45 13.70
C SER A 115 -0.54 -9.55 12.28
N SER A 116 -1.30 -10.62 11.99
CA SER A 116 -2.20 -10.62 10.83
C SER A 116 -3.30 -9.58 11.05
N PHE A 117 -3.67 -8.87 9.99
CA PHE A 117 -4.82 -7.97 10.02
C PHE A 117 -6.10 -8.69 9.60
N LYS A 118 -7.24 -8.09 9.94
CA LYS A 118 -8.59 -8.54 9.62
C LYS A 118 -9.30 -7.50 8.75
N GLU A 119 -10.42 -7.89 8.17
CA GLU A 119 -11.32 -6.95 7.50
C GLU A 119 -11.64 -5.73 8.37
N ASN A 120 -11.80 -4.60 7.69
CA ASN A 120 -12.21 -3.34 8.28
C ASN A 120 -11.23 -2.73 9.31
N GLN A 121 -10.10 -3.38 9.59
CA GLN A 121 -9.02 -2.78 10.37
C GLN A 121 -8.31 -1.70 9.57
N SER A 122 -7.87 -0.65 10.26
CA SER A 122 -7.04 0.38 9.67
C SER A 122 -5.61 -0.12 9.54
N LEU A 123 -5.07 -0.08 8.32
CA LEU A 123 -3.67 -0.34 8.02
C LEU A 123 -3.01 0.97 7.64
N ARG A 124 -2.04 1.38 8.46
CA ARG A 124 -1.33 2.64 8.29
C ARG A 124 0.15 2.36 8.07
N LEU A 125 0.66 2.79 6.93
CA LEU A 125 2.09 2.81 6.65
C LEU A 125 2.63 4.20 6.94
N GLU A 126 3.77 4.25 7.64
CA GLU A 126 4.55 5.47 7.84
C GLU A 126 5.93 5.28 7.23
N PHE A 127 6.25 6.10 6.23
CA PHE A 127 7.56 6.19 5.59
C PHE A 127 8.28 7.43 6.09
N ASP A 128 9.50 7.28 6.60
CA ASP A 128 10.39 8.38 6.97
C ASP A 128 11.62 8.37 6.05
N SER A 129 11.76 9.39 5.20
CA SER A 129 12.88 9.49 4.26
C SER A 129 14.23 9.78 4.93
N ASP A 130 14.23 10.47 6.06
CA ASP A 130 15.46 10.88 6.76
C ASP A 130 16.05 9.72 7.55
N LYS A 131 15.17 8.86 8.09
CA LYS A 131 15.56 7.61 8.76
C LYS A 131 15.69 6.44 7.78
N GLY A 132 15.05 6.52 6.62
CA GLY A 132 15.00 5.44 5.65
C GLY A 132 14.20 4.24 6.17
N THR A 133 13.06 4.49 6.82
CA THR A 133 12.25 3.46 7.48
C THR A 133 10.82 3.40 6.97
N LEU A 134 10.23 2.21 6.95
CA LEU A 134 8.80 1.98 6.73
C LEU A 134 8.23 1.17 7.90
N VAL A 135 7.21 1.70 8.55
CA VAL A 135 6.57 1.11 9.73
C VAL A 135 5.09 0.85 9.46
N LEU A 136 4.60 -0.32 9.86
CA LEU A 136 3.19 -0.69 9.81
C LEU A 136 2.50 -0.45 11.16
N PHE A 137 1.28 0.08 11.12
CA PHE A 137 0.37 0.14 12.24
C PHE A 137 -0.94 -0.55 11.87
N ILE A 138 -1.51 -1.30 12.81
CA ILE A 138 -2.83 -1.96 12.69
C ILE A 138 -3.72 -1.39 13.79
N ASP A 139 -4.84 -0.74 13.43
CA ASP A 139 -5.72 -0.02 14.36
C ASP A 139 -4.93 0.87 15.34
N ASP A 140 -4.02 1.68 14.79
CA ASP A 140 -3.10 2.57 15.51
C ASP A 140 -2.05 1.90 16.41
N VAL A 141 -1.99 0.57 16.42
CA VAL A 141 -0.95 -0.19 17.14
C VAL A 141 0.26 -0.43 16.22
N GLN A 142 1.40 0.13 16.59
CA GLN A 142 2.67 -0.09 15.88
C GLN A 142 3.05 -1.58 15.89
N GLN A 143 3.44 -2.10 14.72
CA GLN A 143 3.92 -3.46 14.58
C GLN A 143 5.46 -3.52 14.71
N PRO A 144 6.03 -4.60 15.28
CA PRO A 144 7.45 -4.66 15.65
C PRO A 144 8.41 -4.91 14.47
N VAL A 145 7.94 -5.46 13.36
CA VAL A 145 8.76 -5.68 12.15
C VAL A 145 8.58 -4.51 11.20
N TYR A 146 9.68 -3.84 10.88
CA TYR A 146 9.73 -2.65 10.02
C TYR A 146 10.84 -2.78 8.97
N ILE A 147 10.75 -2.03 7.88
CA ILE A 147 11.82 -1.97 6.85
C ILE A 147 12.76 -0.81 7.20
N SER A 148 14.06 -1.02 7.02
CA SER A 148 15.10 -0.02 7.23
C SER A 148 16.08 0.05 6.05
N GLY A 149 16.87 1.12 5.99
CA GLY A 149 17.91 1.28 4.98
C GLY A 149 17.42 1.78 3.62
N ILE A 150 16.18 2.28 3.53
CA ILE A 150 15.60 2.85 2.31
C ILE A 150 16.32 4.17 1.99
N LYS A 151 16.94 4.26 0.81
CA LYS A 151 17.69 5.46 0.37
C LYS A 151 17.16 6.04 -0.94
N GLU A 152 16.42 5.24 -1.68
CA GLU A 152 15.87 5.59 -2.97
C GLU A 152 14.53 6.30 -2.82
N LYS A 153 14.06 6.90 -3.92
CA LYS A 153 12.68 7.37 -4.02
C LYS A 153 11.76 6.16 -4.12
N VAL A 154 10.64 6.21 -3.42
CA VAL A 154 9.68 5.11 -3.39
C VAL A 154 8.25 5.60 -3.65
N GLN A 155 7.35 4.69 -3.97
CA GLN A 155 5.91 4.91 -4.04
C GLN A 155 5.23 3.90 -3.11
N PHE A 156 4.08 4.26 -2.52
CA PHE A 156 3.26 3.27 -1.84
C PHE A 156 2.59 2.35 -2.86
N ILE A 157 2.44 1.08 -2.49
CA ILE A 157 1.74 0.07 -3.29
C ILE A 157 0.68 -0.65 -2.47
N ILE A 158 -0.35 -1.10 -3.16
CA ILE A 158 -1.43 -1.94 -2.65
C ILE A 158 -1.49 -3.17 -3.55
N CYS A 159 -1.45 -4.36 -2.97
CA CYS A 159 -1.63 -5.61 -3.69
C CYS A 159 -3.00 -6.19 -3.35
N MET A 160 -3.76 -6.64 -4.36
CA MET A 160 -5.08 -7.26 -4.21
C MET A 160 -5.22 -8.43 -5.19
N HIS A 161 -6.07 -9.41 -4.86
CA HIS A 161 -6.23 -10.62 -5.69
C HIS A 161 -7.69 -10.95 -6.02
N TYR A 162 -8.57 -11.04 -5.02
CA TYR A 162 -9.90 -11.60 -5.22
C TYR A 162 -10.88 -10.63 -5.84
N VAL A 163 -11.67 -11.11 -6.79
CA VAL A 163 -12.82 -10.38 -7.33
C VAL A 163 -13.78 -9.96 -6.21
N GLY A 164 -14.37 -8.77 -6.31
CA GLY A 164 -15.29 -8.23 -5.30
C GLY A 164 -14.61 -7.74 -4.02
N SER A 165 -13.33 -8.05 -3.79
CA SER A 165 -12.57 -7.40 -2.71
C SER A 165 -12.33 -5.92 -3.01
N SER A 166 -12.28 -5.12 -1.95
CA SER A 166 -12.07 -3.69 -2.04
C SER A 166 -11.03 -3.18 -1.05
N CYS A 167 -10.35 -2.11 -1.44
CA CYS A 167 -9.45 -1.34 -0.59
C CYS A 167 -9.93 0.11 -0.56
N LEU A 168 -10.23 0.62 0.63
CA LEU A 168 -10.49 2.03 0.86
C LEU A 168 -9.19 2.71 1.28
N ILE A 169 -8.66 3.59 0.44
CA ILE A 169 -7.62 4.55 0.82
C ILE A 169 -8.30 5.72 1.54
N ARG A 170 -8.10 5.77 2.87
CA ARG A 170 -8.69 6.78 3.74
C ARG A 170 -7.93 8.09 3.70
N SER A 171 -6.59 8.02 3.64
CA SER A 171 -5.76 9.21 3.55
C SER A 171 -4.38 8.93 2.98
N LEU A 172 -3.83 9.95 2.32
CA LEU A 172 -2.41 10.07 1.98
C LEU A 172 -1.98 11.46 2.42
N LYS A 173 -1.04 11.56 3.36
CA LYS A 173 -0.61 12.85 3.89
C LYS A 173 0.86 12.86 4.28
N LYS A 174 1.46 14.05 4.20
CA LYS A 174 2.77 14.33 4.77
C LYS A 174 2.60 14.69 6.25
N LEU A 175 3.44 14.13 7.12
CA LEU A 175 3.46 14.41 8.55
C LEU A 175 4.55 15.45 8.87
N LEU A 176 4.37 16.15 9.98
CA LEU A 176 5.39 17.06 10.52
C LEU A 176 6.44 16.33 11.36
N GLU A 177 6.02 15.25 12.03
CA GLU A 177 6.85 14.46 12.95
C GLU A 177 6.47 12.98 12.80
N GLN A 178 7.43 12.09 13.09
CA GLN A 178 7.19 10.65 13.09
C GLN A 178 6.24 10.27 14.24
N THR A 179 5.43 9.25 14.02
CA THR A 179 4.66 8.59 15.07
C THR A 179 5.31 7.28 15.52
N TYR A 180 6.30 6.79 14.76
CA TYR A 180 7.16 5.68 15.16
C TYR A 180 7.81 5.92 16.53
N ILE A 181 7.71 4.91 17.38
CA ILE A 181 8.38 4.80 18.68
C ILE A 181 9.13 3.48 18.75
N HIS A 182 10.15 3.38 19.61
CA HIS A 182 10.77 2.08 19.89
C HIS A 182 9.78 1.17 20.62
N VAL A 183 9.56 -0.04 20.10
CA VAL A 183 8.80 -1.11 20.76
C VAL A 183 9.69 -2.32 21.07
N ASP A 184 9.41 -3.01 22.17
CA ASP A 184 10.16 -4.19 22.57
C ASP A 184 10.03 -5.31 21.51
N GLY A 185 11.15 -5.95 21.19
CA GLY A 185 11.18 -7.05 20.23
C GLY A 185 11.17 -6.61 18.76
N GLU A 186 11.46 -5.33 18.48
CA GLU A 186 11.62 -4.81 17.13
C GLU A 186 12.60 -5.61 16.28
N LYS A 187 12.25 -5.77 15.00
CA LYS A 187 13.10 -6.39 13.98
C LYS A 187 13.12 -5.52 12.75
N ALA A 188 14.31 -5.07 12.36
CA ALA A 188 14.53 -4.40 11.10
C ALA A 188 14.70 -5.43 9.97
N VAL A 189 14.03 -5.20 8.84
CA VAL A 189 14.26 -5.86 7.57
C VAL A 189 15.02 -4.89 6.68
N ASP A 190 16.17 -5.32 6.14
CA ASP A 190 16.95 -4.48 5.23
C ASP A 190 16.25 -4.37 3.86
N TRP A 191 16.24 -3.15 3.31
CA TRP A 191 15.62 -2.82 2.02
C TRP A 191 16.29 -3.45 0.80
#